data_AF-A0A5C8KB04-F1
#
_entry.id   AF-A0A5C8KB04-F1
#
_cell.length_a   1.000
_cell.length_b   1.000
_cell.length_c   1.000
_cell.angle_alpha   90.00
_cell.angle_beta   90.00
_cell.angle_gamma   90.00
#
_symmetry.space_group_name_H-M   'P 1'
#
loop_
_entity.id
_entity.type
_entity.pdbx_description
1 polymer ?
#
loop_
_entity_poly.entity_id
_entity_poly.type
_entity_poly.pdbx_seq_one_letter_code
_entity_poly.pdbx_strand_id
1 'polypeptide(L)'
;MNRIFIISLLAIMVLQTFSKVLLIVDYQANKAYIMEFLCINRDKPELACEGKCHLSEQLKKQDDAEKQGGAQNVAKEVQLNLICQHTFSFDFRIFLPSQPAVAVFDAGSVVRPSFDFFHPPQGIV
;
A
#
# COMPACT_ATOMS: atom_id res chain seq x y z
N MET A 1 24.36 22.75 -19.32
CA MET A 1 25.05 22.66 -18.01
C MET A 1 24.11 22.81 -16.83
N ASN A 2 23.31 23.89 -16.77
CA ASN A 2 22.47 24.20 -15.59
C ASN A 2 21.40 23.12 -15.29
N ARG A 3 20.81 22.48 -16.30
CA ARG A 3 19.83 21.40 -16.10
C ARG A 3 20.43 20.16 -15.45
N ILE A 4 21.67 19.82 -15.82
CA ILE A 4 22.40 18.68 -15.24
C ILE A 4 22.72 18.96 -13.76
N PHE A 5 23.11 20.19 -13.45
CA PHE A 5 23.35 20.62 -12.06
C PHE A 5 22.08 20.51 -11.21
N ILE A 6 20.93 20.96 -11.72
CA ILE A 6 19.64 20.84 -11.03
C ILE A 6 19.26 19.37 -10.83
N ILE A 7 19.38 18.53 -11.86
CA ILE A 7 19.08 17.10 -11.77
C ILE A 7 19.98 16.43 -10.74
N SER A 8 21.28 16.76 -10.73
CA SER A 8 22.24 16.24 -9.76
C SER A 8 21.87 16.64 -8.32
N LEU A 9 21.53 17.91 -8.11
CA LEU A 9 21.14 18.42 -6.79
C LEU A 9 19.89 17.70 -6.27
N LEU A 10 18.90 17.51 -7.15
CA LEU A 10 17.63 16.87 -6.83
C LEU A 10 17.82 15.38 -6.53
N ALA A 11 18.67 14.68 -7.30
CA ALA A 11 19.03 13.29 -7.05
C ALA A 11 19.70 13.09 -5.68
N ILE A 12 20.61 13.98 -5.29
CA ILE A 12 21.31 13.90 -4.00
C ILE A 12 20.32 14.06 -2.83
N MET A 13 19.41 15.03 -2.89
CA MET A 13 18.37 15.21 -1.87
C MET A 13 17.47 13.98 -1.72
N VAL A 14 17.08 13.39 -2.86
CA VAL A 14 16.24 12.19 -2.89
C VAL A 14 17.00 10.98 -2.31
N LEU A 15 18.28 10.85 -2.62
CA LEU A 15 19.13 9.76 -2.12
C LEU A 15 19.25 9.76 -0.58
N GLN A 16 19.28 10.94 0.05
CA GLN A 16 19.32 11.08 1.50
C GLN A 16 18.07 10.49 2.17
N THR A 17 16.89 10.67 1.57
CA THR A 17 15.62 10.15 2.08
C THR A 17 15.49 8.62 1.95
N PHE A 18 16.14 8.03 0.93
CA PHE A 18 16.02 6.59 0.66
C PHE A 18 16.77 5.69 1.63
N SER A 19 17.59 6.22 2.52
CA SER A 19 18.39 5.41 3.43
C SER A 19 17.53 4.50 4.34
N LYS A 20 16.41 5.01 4.88
CA LYS A 20 15.44 4.21 5.67
C LYS A 20 14.74 3.14 4.82
N VAL A 21 14.46 3.46 3.55
CA VAL A 21 13.80 2.54 2.61
C VAL A 21 14.73 1.36 2.29
N LEU A 22 16.02 1.61 2.10
CA LEU A 22 17.00 0.57 1.84
C LEU A 22 17.09 -0.45 3.00
N LEU A 23 17.00 0.00 4.25
CA LEU A 23 16.96 -0.90 5.42
C LEU A 23 15.73 -1.82 5.41
N ILE A 24 14.57 -1.28 5.03
CA ILE A 24 13.32 -2.07 4.95
C ILE A 24 13.40 -3.07 3.79
N VAL A 25 13.96 -2.66 2.64
CA VAL A 25 14.13 -3.54 1.48
C VAL A 25 15.11 -4.67 1.80
N ASP A 26 16.24 -4.37 2.43
CA ASP A 26 17.21 -5.38 2.86
C ASP A 26 16.60 -6.36 3.87
N TYR A 27 15.84 -5.85 4.84
CA TYR A 27 15.11 -6.68 5.79
C TYR A 27 14.12 -7.64 5.11
N GLN A 28 13.38 -7.16 4.10
CA GLN A 28 12.44 -8.01 3.36
C GLN A 28 13.17 -9.04 2.49
N ALA A 29 14.26 -8.66 1.82
CA ALA A 29 15.05 -9.54 0.98
C ALA A 29 15.73 -10.66 1.80
N ASN A 30 16.22 -10.34 2.99
CA ASN A 30 16.98 -11.24 3.86
C ASN A 30 16.20 -11.70 5.10
N LYS A 31 14.86 -11.64 5.08
CA LYS A 31 14.01 -11.90 6.26
C LYS A 31 14.29 -13.25 6.92
N ALA A 32 14.47 -14.31 6.13
CA ALA A 32 14.75 -15.66 6.64
C ALA A 32 16.06 -15.72 7.44
N TYR A 33 17.13 -15.15 6.89
CA TYR A 33 18.42 -15.05 7.57
C TYR A 33 18.33 -14.23 8.86
N ILE A 34 17.60 -13.11 8.82
CA ILE A 34 17.43 -12.24 9.99
C ILE A 34 16.69 -12.96 11.11
N MET A 35 15.65 -13.73 10.77
CA MET A 35 14.88 -14.50 11.77
C MET A 35 15.72 -15.58 12.45
N GLU A 36 16.60 -16.26 11.71
CA GLU A 36 17.36 -17.41 12.23
C GLU A 36 18.62 -17.00 13.01
N PHE A 37 19.34 -15.97 12.53
CA PHE A 37 20.67 -15.61 13.05
C PHE A 37 20.72 -14.28 13.80
N LEU A 38 19.85 -13.32 13.48
CA LEU A 38 19.94 -11.93 14.01
C LEU A 38 18.81 -11.59 15.00
N CYS A 39 17.74 -12.37 15.03
CA CYS A 39 16.58 -12.12 15.89
C CYS A 39 16.86 -12.52 17.35
N ILE A 40 16.90 -11.53 18.25
CA ILE A 40 17.11 -11.77 19.69
C ILE A 40 15.93 -12.46 20.39
N ASN A 41 14.74 -12.43 19.78
CA ASN A 41 13.50 -13.00 20.34
C ASN A 41 13.12 -14.33 19.67
N ARG A 42 14.06 -15.03 19.03
CA ARG A 42 13.77 -16.29 18.33
C ARG A 42 13.21 -17.38 19.27
N ASP A 43 13.63 -17.37 20.54
CA ASP A 43 13.22 -18.33 21.55
C ASP A 43 11.83 -18.03 22.16
N LYS A 44 11.18 -16.94 21.72
CA LYS A 44 9.85 -16.50 22.19
C LYS A 44 8.86 -16.42 21.02
N PRO A 45 8.38 -17.57 20.51
CA PRO A 45 7.48 -17.62 19.36
C PRO A 45 6.13 -16.92 19.62
N GLU A 46 5.72 -16.83 20.89
CA GLU A 46 4.51 -16.12 21.34
C GLU A 46 4.50 -14.61 20.97
N LEU A 47 5.67 -14.01 20.74
CA LEU A 47 5.81 -12.59 20.40
C LEU A 47 5.64 -12.29 18.91
N ALA A 48 5.59 -13.32 18.04
CA ALA A 48 5.50 -13.17 16.59
C ALA A 48 6.45 -12.07 16.03
N CYS A 49 7.70 -12.05 16.52
CA CYS A 49 8.65 -10.96 16.26
C CYS A 49 9.10 -10.93 14.79
N GLU A 50 9.31 -12.10 14.17
CA GLU A 50 9.68 -12.24 12.76
C GLU A 50 10.92 -11.42 12.34
N GLY A 51 11.86 -11.15 13.26
CA GLY A 51 13.05 -10.33 12.98
C GLY A 51 12.83 -8.81 13.07
N LYS A 52 11.63 -8.34 13.44
CA LYS A 52 11.31 -6.90 13.61
C LYS A 52 12.16 -6.21 14.67
N CYS A 53 12.66 -6.94 15.66
CA CYS A 53 13.56 -6.42 16.69
C CYS A 53 14.85 -5.87 16.07
N HIS A 54 15.44 -6.61 15.13
CA HIS A 54 16.65 -6.23 14.43
C HIS A 54 16.43 -5.00 13.55
N LEU A 55 15.35 -4.98 12.76
CA LEU A 55 14.97 -3.81 11.96
C LEU A 55 14.76 -2.57 12.83
N SER A 56 14.08 -2.73 13.97
CA SER A 56 13.82 -1.62 14.91
C SER A 56 15.11 -1.05 15.49
N GLU A 57 16.10 -1.90 15.78
CA GLU A 57 17.41 -1.44 16.25
C GLU A 57 18.17 -0.66 15.17
N GLN A 58 18.18 -1.15 13.93
CA GLN A 58 18.83 -0.46 12.81
C GLN A 58 18.21 0.92 12.54
N LEU A 59 16.88 1.01 12.58
CA LEU A 59 16.17 2.29 12.43
C LEU A 59 16.49 3.28 13.55
N LYS A 60 16.56 2.81 14.81
CA LYS A 60 16.96 3.65 15.95
C LYS A 60 18.38 4.16 15.81
N LYS A 61 19.34 3.30 15.44
CA LYS A 61 20.73 3.71 15.20
C LYS A 61 20.83 4.81 14.15
N GLN A 62 20.01 4.74 13.10
CA GLN A 62 19.94 5.78 12.08
C GLN A 62 19.34 7.09 12.61
N ASP A 63 18.22 7.04 13.34
CA ASP A 63 17.62 8.23 13.96
C ASP A 63 18.58 8.90 14.96
N ASP A 64 19.33 8.11 15.72
CA ASP A 64 20.31 8.62 16.68
C ASP A 64 21.51 9.26 15.98
N ALA A 65 21.96 8.71 14.85
CA ALA A 65 22.99 9.31 14.01
C ALA A 65 22.53 10.65 13.39
N GLU A 66 21.27 10.73 12.93
CA GLU A 66 20.66 11.98 12.45
C GLU A 66 20.62 13.04 13.57
N LYS A 67 20.25 12.64 14.80
CA LYS A 67 20.22 13.54 15.97
C LYS A 67 21.61 14.02 16.39
N GLN A 68 22.61 13.13 16.39
CA GLN A 68 23.98 13.49 16.78
C GLN A 68 24.68 14.39 15.76
N GLY A 69 24.37 14.22 14.45
CA GLY A 69 24.82 15.15 13.41
C GLY A 69 24.25 16.57 13.55
N GLY A 70 23.08 16.71 14.18
CA GLY A 70 22.50 18.01 14.55
C GLY A 70 23.03 18.57 15.87
N ALA A 71 23.35 17.71 16.84
CA ALA A 71 23.67 18.12 18.22
C ALA A 71 24.93 18.99 18.37
N GLN A 72 25.88 18.97 17.43
CA GLN A 72 27.04 19.88 17.46
C GLN A 72 26.68 21.33 17.09
N ASN A 73 25.44 21.61 16.66
CA ASN A 73 24.97 22.97 16.33
C ASN A 73 23.62 23.36 16.98
N VAL A 74 23.06 22.55 17.89
CA VAL A 74 21.76 22.82 18.55
C VAL A 74 21.97 23.63 19.83
N ALA A 75 22.51 24.84 19.67
CA ALA A 75 22.22 25.99 20.53
C ALA A 75 21.37 27.03 19.79
N LYS A 76 20.83 26.68 18.61
CA LYS A 76 19.92 27.53 17.86
C LYS A 76 18.67 26.73 17.58
N GLU A 77 17.62 27.02 18.34
CA GLU A 77 16.25 26.60 18.05
C GLU A 77 15.88 27.10 16.65
N VAL A 78 16.14 26.29 15.63
CA VAL A 78 15.47 26.45 14.35
C VAL A 78 14.14 25.73 14.53
N GLN A 79 13.13 26.49 14.95
CA GLN A 79 11.73 26.08 14.75
C GLN A 79 11.49 26.02 13.25
N LEU A 80 11.90 24.91 12.65
CA LEU A 80 11.61 24.61 11.27
C LEU A 80 10.17 24.10 11.22
N ASN A 81 9.23 25.05 11.33
CA ASN A 81 7.83 24.84 10.98
C ASN A 81 7.77 24.62 9.47
N LEU A 82 8.15 23.41 9.03
CA LEU A 82 7.74 22.86 7.75
C LEU A 82 6.24 22.64 7.82
N ILE A 83 5.48 23.70 7.58
CA ILE A 83 4.06 23.59 7.25
C ILE A 83 4.02 22.90 5.87
N CYS A 84 4.03 21.57 5.89
CA CYS A 84 3.75 20.75 4.72
C CYS A 84 2.24 20.82 4.47
N GLN A 85 1.80 21.92 3.88
CA GLN A 85 0.46 22.04 3.29
C GLN A 85 0.51 21.45 1.88
N HIS A 86 0.78 20.15 1.79
CA HIS A 86 0.53 19.40 0.56
C HIS A 86 -0.70 18.54 0.79
N THR A 87 -1.87 19.05 0.41
CA THR A 87 -3.00 18.19 0.06
C THR A 87 -2.58 17.40 -1.18
N PHE A 88 -1.82 16.32 -0.96
CA PHE A 88 -1.50 15.35 -1.99
C PHE A 88 -2.78 14.54 -2.26
N SER A 89 -3.62 15.04 -3.16
CA SER A 89 -4.76 14.28 -3.65
C SER A 89 -4.26 13.27 -4.66
N PHE A 90 -4.10 12.02 -4.21
CA PHE A 90 -3.89 10.88 -5.09
C PHE A 90 -5.26 10.44 -5.62
N ASP A 91 -5.56 10.75 -6.88
CA ASP A 91 -6.78 10.27 -7.53
C ASP A 91 -6.50 8.87 -8.09
N PHE A 92 -6.88 7.86 -7.31
CA PHE A 92 -6.88 6.48 -7.78
C PHE A 92 -8.07 6.30 -8.73
N ARG A 93 -7.85 6.54 -10.03
CA ARG A 93 -8.80 6.16 -11.08
C ARG A 93 -8.81 4.65 -11.18
N ILE A 94 -9.78 4.00 -10.53
CA ILE A 94 -10.10 2.60 -10.81
C ILE A 94 -10.54 2.53 -12.28
N PHE A 95 -9.74 1.88 -13.11
CA PHE A 95 -10.16 1.51 -14.46
C PHE A 95 -11.21 0.42 -14.32
N LEU A 96 -12.50 0.79 -14.32
CA LEU A 96 -13.56 -0.20 -14.51
C LEU A 96 -13.45 -0.67 -15.96
N PRO A 97 -13.14 -1.96 -16.21
CA PRO A 97 -13.20 -2.48 -17.57
C PRO A 97 -14.61 -2.23 -18.11
N SER A 98 -14.70 -1.60 -19.28
CA SER A 98 -15.97 -1.40 -20.00
C SER A 98 -16.72 -2.73 -20.00
N GLN A 99 -17.94 -2.73 -19.47
CA GLN A 99 -18.76 -3.94 -19.44
C GLN A 99 -18.76 -4.56 -20.84
N PRO A 100 -18.39 -5.84 -21.01
CA PRO A 100 -18.57 -6.49 -22.30
C PRO A 100 -20.06 -6.37 -22.63
N ALA A 101 -20.38 -5.91 -23.84
CA ALA A 101 -21.75 -5.83 -24.32
C ALA A 101 -22.41 -7.21 -24.10
N VAL A 102 -23.28 -7.29 -23.11
CA VAL A 102 -24.04 -8.51 -22.85
C VAL A 102 -24.98 -8.65 -24.04
N ALA A 103 -24.78 -9.70 -24.84
CA ALA A 103 -25.75 -10.08 -25.85
C ALA A 103 -27.05 -10.43 -25.12
N VAL A 104 -28.01 -9.51 -25.15
CA VAL A 104 -29.37 -9.78 -24.69
C VAL A 104 -29.92 -10.85 -25.62
N PHE A 105 -30.17 -12.05 -25.10
CA PHE A 105 -30.88 -13.07 -25.84
C PHE A 105 -32.31 -12.57 -26.05
N ASP A 106 -32.63 -12.18 -27.28
CA ASP A 106 -33.99 -11.90 -27.70
C ASP A 106 -34.75 -13.22 -27.74
N ALA A 107 -35.39 -13.56 -26.62
CA ALA A 107 -36.36 -14.63 -26.57
C ALA A 107 -37.58 -14.18 -27.37
N GLY A 108 -37.52 -14.39 -28.69
CA GLY A 108 -38.64 -14.21 -29.59
C GLY A 108 -39.92 -14.79 -28.99
N SER A 109 -41.04 -14.08 -29.21
CA SER A 109 -42.38 -14.33 -28.69
C SER A 109 -42.61 -15.75 -28.16
N VAL A 110 -42.69 -15.87 -26.83
CA VAL A 110 -43.11 -17.12 -26.18
C VAL A 110 -44.55 -17.41 -26.62
N VAL A 111 -44.71 -18.36 -27.54
CA VAL A 111 -46.02 -18.93 -27.87
C VAL A 111 -46.49 -19.70 -26.63
N ARG A 112 -47.41 -19.11 -25.86
CA ARG A 112 -48.09 -19.83 -24.78
C ARG A 112 -49.08 -20.80 -25.43
N PRO A 113 -48.99 -22.12 -25.20
CA PRO A 113 -50.06 -23.01 -25.60
C PRO A 113 -51.29 -22.69 -24.75
N SER A 114 -52.41 -22.34 -25.41
CA SER A 114 -53.70 -22.15 -24.76
C SER A 114 -54.21 -23.48 -24.22
N PHE A 115 -54.21 -23.64 -22.89
CA PHE A 115 -54.83 -24.79 -22.23
C PHE A 115 -56.31 -24.51 -22.00
N ASP A 116 -57.14 -24.62 -23.03
CA ASP A 116 -58.62 -24.55 -22.91
C ASP A 116 -59.26 -25.89 -22.51
N PHE A 117 -58.46 -26.88 -22.10
CA PHE A 117 -58.93 -28.25 -21.89
C PHE A 117 -59.53 -28.55 -20.50
N PHE A 118 -59.69 -27.55 -19.63
CA PHE A 118 -60.26 -27.79 -18.30
C PHE A 118 -61.18 -26.65 -17.85
N HIS A 119 -62.47 -26.78 -18.17
CA HIS A 119 -63.52 -25.99 -17.55
C HIS A 119 -64.21 -26.83 -16.47
N PRO A 120 -64.36 -26.34 -15.22
CA PRO A 120 -65.15 -27.01 -14.21
C PRO A 120 -66.66 -26.97 -14.55
N PRO A 121 -67.44 -28.00 -14.20
CA PRO A 121 -68.87 -28.05 -14.51
C PRO A 121 -69.63 -26.93 -13.79
N GLN A 122 -70.38 -26.13 -14.54
CA GLN A 122 -71.28 -25.13 -13.96
C GLN A 122 -72.52 -25.84 -13.41
N GLY A 123 -72.67 -25.79 -12.09
CA GLY A 123 -73.79 -26.39 -11.37
C GLY A 123 -75.12 -25.78 -11.80
N ILE A 124 -76.09 -26.66 -12.07
CA ILE A 124 -77.49 -26.34 -12.31
C ILE A 124 -78.12 -25.92 -10.98
N VAL A 125 -78.55 -24.66 -10.87
CA VAL A 125 -79.59 -24.20 -9.93
C VAL A 125 -80.46 -23.18 -10.64
#